data_AF-A0A024VSM1-F1
#
_entry.id   AF-A0A024VSM1-F1
#
_cell.length_a   1.000
_cell.length_b   1.000
_cell.length_c   1.000
_cell.angle_alpha   90.00
_cell.angle_beta   90.00
_cell.angle_gamma   90.00
#
_symmetry.space_group_name_H-M   'P 1'
#
loop_
_entity.id
_entity.type
_entity.pdbx_description
1 polymer ?
#
loop_
_entity_poly.entity_id
_entity_poly.type
_entity_poly.pdbx_seq_one_letter_code
_entity_poly.pdbx_strand_id
1 'polypeptide(L)' 'MPDKIGKQELEIYLDGVEYYFTTSKIGSLSDVKQCSDPEGLRVFYYLVQDLKCFLFSLICLHFRIKPV' A
#
# COMPACT_ATOMS: atom_id res chain seq x y z
N MET A 1 10.93 -1.59 11.83
CA MET A 1 9.94 -1.42 12.92
C MET A 1 9.09 -0.20 12.61
N PRO A 2 7.77 -0.23 12.83
CA PRO A 2 6.90 0.91 12.56
C PRO A 2 7.35 2.11 13.40
N ASP A 3 7.65 3.21 12.72
CA ASP A 3 8.20 4.42 13.31
C ASP A 3 7.09 5.45 13.59
N LYS A 4 7.41 6.54 14.31
CA LYS A 4 6.45 7.60 14.71
C LYS A 4 5.73 8.31 13.54
N ILE A 5 6.15 8.04 12.31
CA ILE A 5 5.67 8.64 11.05
C ILE A 5 4.40 7.94 10.53
N GLY A 6 4.18 6.68 10.92
CA GLY A 6 3.01 5.90 10.53
C GLY A 6 3.36 4.48 10.09
N LYS A 7 2.34 3.63 9.98
CA LYS A 7 2.44 2.20 9.70
C LYS A 7 1.59 1.83 8.49
N GLN A 8 2.09 0.92 7.66
CA GLN A 8 1.35 0.29 6.56
C GLN A 8 1.39 -1.23 6.72
N GLU A 9 0.24 -1.86 6.55
CA GLU A 9 0.06 -3.30 6.67
C GLU A 9 -0.71 -3.80 5.45
N LEU A 10 -0.26 -4.91 4.88
CA LEU A 10 -0.92 -5.59 3.77
C LEU A 10 -0.91 -7.08 4.06
N GLU A 11 -2.12 -7.65 4.12
CA GLU A 11 -2.34 -9.07 4.31
C GLU A 11 -3.06 -9.60 3.08
N ILE A 12 -2.53 -10.66 2.47
CA ILE A 12 -3.09 -11.27 1.26
C ILE A 12 -3.19 -12.76 1.51
N TYR A 13 -4.39 -13.31 1.30
CA TYR A 13 -4.59 -14.74 1.14
C TYR A 13 -4.86 -15.04 -0.33
N LEU A 14 -3.96 -15.80 -0.96
CA LEU A 14 -4.05 -16.14 -2.38
C LEU A 14 -3.58 -17.58 -2.58
N ASP A 15 -4.37 -18.37 -3.31
CA ASP A 15 -4.03 -19.75 -3.68
C ASP A 15 -3.62 -20.66 -2.50
N GLY A 16 -4.25 -20.45 -1.33
CA GLY A 16 -3.95 -21.23 -0.12
C GLY A 16 -2.72 -20.74 0.67
N VAL A 17 -2.12 -19.62 0.27
CA VAL A 17 -0.93 -19.04 0.91
C VAL A 17 -1.27 -17.69 1.53
N GLU A 18 -0.79 -17.46 2.75
CA GLU A 18 -0.90 -16.20 3.47
C GLU A 18 0.40 -15.38 3.34
N TYR A 19 0.27 -14.12 2.98
CA TYR A 19 1.35 -13.15 2.89
C TYR A 19 1.08 -11.99 3.84
N TYR A 20 2.06 -11.65 4.68
CA TYR A 20 1.97 -10.58 5.66
C TYR A 20 3.11 -9.60 5.47
N PHE A 21 2.78 -8.35 5.14
CA PHE A 21 3.75 -7.26 5.00
C PHE A 21 3.46 -6.17 6.01
N THR A 22 4.51 -5.70 6.70
CA THR A 22 4.44 -4.53 7.58
C THR A 22 5.62 -3.62 7.28
N THR A 23 5.33 -2.35 6.99
CA THR A 23 6.35 -1.33 6.74
C THR A 23 5.97 -0.01 7.40
N SER A 24 6.95 0.88 7.55
CA SER A 24 6.68 2.27 7.91
C SER A 24 6.01 2.98 6.74
N LYS A 25 5.28 4.07 7.03
CA LYS A 25 4.61 4.86 5.99
C LYS A 25 5.61 5.32 4.91
N ILE A 26 5.35 4.93 3.67
CA ILE A 26 6.11 5.40 2.50
C ILE A 26 5.41 6.65 1.95
N GLY A 27 6.09 7.80 1.96
CA GLY A 27 5.54 9.07 1.47
C GLY A 27 5.75 9.26 -0.03
N SER A 28 6.89 8.82 -0.55
CA SER A 28 7.30 9.00 -1.93
C SER A 28 8.25 7.89 -2.41
N LEU A 29 8.45 7.79 -3.73
CA LEU A 29 9.46 6.90 -4.31
C LEU A 29 10.90 7.29 -3.93
N SER A 30 11.14 8.53 -3.48
CA SER A 30 12.45 8.93 -2.99
C SER A 30 12.79 8.22 -1.68
N ASP A 31 11.80 8.00 -0.82
CA ASP A 31 11.96 7.30 0.45
C ASP A 31 12.34 5.83 0.22
N VAL A 32 11.78 5.22 -0.82
CA VAL A 32 12.03 3.82 -1.22
C VAL A 32 13.50 3.59 -1.62
N LYS A 33 14.12 4.55 -2.32
CA LYS A 33 15.50 4.42 -2.82
C LYS A 33 16.54 4.30 -1.70
N GLN A 34 16.21 4.76 -0.49
CA GLN A 34 17.12 4.76 0.67
C GLN A 34 16.91 3.53 1.58
N CYS A 35 15.96 2.65 1.23
CA CYS A 35 15.65 1.46 2.02
C CYS A 35 16.58 0.28 1.70
N SER A 36 16.57 -0.73 2.59
CA SER A 36 17.33 -1.97 2.41
C SER A 36 16.85 -2.84 1.25
N ASP A 37 15.58 -2.72 0.85
CA ASP A 37 15.00 -3.40 -0.31
C ASP A 37 14.20 -2.41 -1.19
N PRO A 38 14.89 -1.63 -2.05
CA PRO A 38 14.23 -0.63 -2.89
C PRO A 38 13.30 -1.22 -3.94
N GLU A 39 13.62 -2.39 -4.50
CA GLU A 39 12.83 -2.99 -5.57
C GLU A 39 11.53 -3.59 -5.02
N GLY A 40 11.58 -4.35 -3.91
CA GLY A 40 10.39 -4.89 -3.27
C GLY A 40 9.45 -3.79 -2.77
N LEU A 41 9.99 -2.76 -2.13
CA LEU A 41 9.19 -1.63 -1.64
C LEU A 41 8.63 -0.76 -2.77
N ARG A 42 9.29 -0.71 -3.93
CA ARG A 42 8.73 -0.04 -5.12
C ARG A 42 7.53 -0.78 -5.66
N VAL A 43 7.60 -2.11 -5.74
CA VAL A 43 6.44 -2.96 -6.13
C VAL A 43 5.30 -2.78 -5.12
N PHE A 44 5.60 -2.83 -3.82
CA PHE A 44 4.62 -2.60 -2.76
C PHE A 44 3.96 -1.22 -2.88
N TYR A 45 4.75 -0.16 -3.13
CA TYR A 45 4.26 1.20 -3.28
C TYR A 45 3.24 1.32 -4.43
N TYR A 46 3.54 0.77 -5.61
CA TYR A 46 2.62 0.82 -6.74
C TYR A 46 1.39 -0.07 -6.52
N LEU A 47 1.55 -1.26 -5.96
CA LEU A 47 0.43 -2.15 -5.64
C LEU A 47 -0.60 -1.45 -4.72
N VAL A 48 -0.13 -0.77 -3.68
CA VAL A 48 -1.00 -0.01 -2.77
C VAL A 48 -1.69 1.15 -3.48
N GLN A 49 -1.03 1.81 -4.44
CA GLN A 49 -1.66 2.86 -5.25
C GLN A 49 -2.78 2.32 -6.13
N ASP A 50 -2.53 1.22 -6.85
CA ASP A 50 -3.52 0.60 -7.73
C ASP A 50 -4.75 0.12 -6.95
N LEU A 51 -4.53 -0.50 -5.78
CA LEU A 51 -5.62 -0.91 -4.88
C LEU A 51 -6.44 0.29 -4.39
N LYS A 52 -5.79 1.40 -4.01
CA LYS A 52 -6.51 2.63 -3.61
C LYS A 52 -7.33 3.19 -4.75
N CYS A 53 -6.77 3.28 -5.96
CA CYS A 53 -7.46 3.75 -7.15
C CYS A 53 -8.71 2.90 -7.45
N PHE A 54 -8.56 1.57 -7.36
CA PHE A 54 -9.67 0.63 -7.54
C PHE A 54 -10.78 0.84 -6.49
N LEU A 55 -10.42 0.87 -5.19
CA LEU A 55 -11.37 1.06 -4.10
C LEU A 55 -12.07 2.41 -4.16
N PHE A 56 -11.34 3.49 -4.43
CA PHE A 56 -11.93 4.82 -4.59
C PHE A 56 -12.89 4.89 -5.76
N SER A 57 -12.57 4.24 -6.88
CA SER A 57 -13.47 4.19 -8.03
C SER A 57 -14.77 3.45 -7.70
N LEU A 58 -14.68 2.34 -6.96
CA LEU A 58 -15.85 1.59 -6.50
C LEU A 58 -16.70 2.40 -5.51
N ILE A 59 -16.08 3.06 -4.53
CA ILE A 59 -16.78 3.91 -3.55
C ILE A 59 -17.48 5.07 -4.26
N CYS A 60 -16.78 5.76 -5.17
CA CYS A 60 -17.34 6.81 -6.01
C CYS A 60 -18.59 6.34 -6.75
N LEU A 61 -18.49 5.19 -7.44
CA LEU A 61 -19.55 4.68 -8.29
C LEU A 61 -20.76 4.22 -7.46
N HIS A 62 -20.50 3.50 -6.37
CA HIS A 62 -21.55 2.87 -5.57
C HIS A 62 -22.29 3.89 -4.69
N PHE A 63 -21.56 4.74 -3.97
CA PHE A 63 -22.14 5.68 -3.01
C PHE A 63 -22.39 7.06 -3.59
N ARG A 64 -21.90 7.36 -4.81
CA ARG A 64 -21.96 8.68 -5.45
C ARG A 64 -21.35 9.81 -4.59
N ILE A 65 -20.34 9.49 -3.78
CA ILE A 65 -19.57 10.44 -2.96
C ILE A 65 -18.13 10.51 -3.48
N LYS A 66 -17.44 11.63 -3.26
CA LYS A 66 -16.00 11.72 -3.52
C LYS A 66 -15.23 11.19 -2.30
N PRO A 67 -14.47 10.09 -2.39
CA PRO A 67 -13.57 9.66 -1.33
C PRO A 67 -12.44 10.68 -1.19
N VAL A 68 -12.08 10.99 0.07
CA VAL A 68 -11.07 12.00 0.47
C VAL A 68 -9.75 11.31 0.78
#